data_AF-A0A2G6BCL8-F1
#
_entry.id   AF-A0A2G6BCL8-F1
#
_cell.length_a   1.000
_cell.length_b   1.000
_cell.length_c   1.000
_cell.angle_alpha   90.00
_cell.angle_beta   90.00
_cell.angle_gamma   90.00
#
_symmetry.space_group_name_H-M   'P 1'
#
loop_
_entity.id
_entity.type
_entity.pdbx_description
1 polymer ?
#
loop_
_entity_poly.entity_id
_entity_poly.type
_entity_poly.pdbx_seq_one_letter_code
_entity_poly.pdbx_strand_id
1 'polypeptide(L)'
;MAILFQLFVVYLLLLLLSFAAPALHPILYTALFLLVTVYVLFTVLVPFGSTLLALTDKLPSPYATLLVVSAGLYYVAEVLSLQMKDEGYGAYGQLFQTSMKVVIMTLWLPYITQLIETIHAFIPW
;
A
#
# COMPACT_ATOMS: atom_id res chain seq x y z
N MET A 1 -11.16 18.16 1.47
CA MET A 1 -12.55 18.56 1.18
C MET A 1 -13.10 17.84 -0.06
N ALA A 2 -12.51 18.00 -1.25
CA ALA A 2 -13.02 17.36 -2.48
C ALA A 2 -13.08 15.81 -2.43
N ILE A 3 -12.06 15.16 -1.86
CA ILE A 3 -12.01 13.68 -1.77
C ILE A 3 -13.10 13.12 -0.84
N LEU A 4 -13.33 13.75 0.31
CA LEU A 4 -14.40 13.34 1.24
C LEU A 4 -15.78 13.49 0.60
N PHE A 5 -16.00 14.58 -0.13
CA PHE A 5 -17.23 14.80 -0.88
C PHE A 5 -17.41 13.75 -1.99
N GLN A 6 -16.34 13.41 -2.72
CA GLN A 6 -16.37 12.37 -3.75
C GLN A 6 -16.64 10.97 -3.17
N LEU A 7 -16.05 10.62 -2.03
CA LEU A 7 -16.34 9.38 -1.29
C LEU A 7 -17.82 9.33 -0.86
N PHE A 8 -18.37 10.44 -0.38
CA PHE A 8 -19.77 10.55 0.00
C PHE A 8 -20.73 10.37 -1.19
N VAL A 9 -20.40 10.96 -2.35
CA VAL A 9 -21.18 10.80 -3.59
C VAL A 9 -21.13 9.35 -4.10
N VAL A 10 -19.95 8.72 -4.08
CA VAL A 10 -19.79 7.30 -4.46
C VAL A 10 -20.59 6.39 -3.54
N TYR A 11 -20.59 6.68 -2.23
CA TYR A 11 -21.41 5.95 -1.25
C TYR A 11 -22.92 6.06 -1.54
N LEU A 12 -23.42 7.27 -1.81
CA LEU A 12 -24.84 7.47 -2.15
C LEU A 12 -25.24 6.76 -3.44
N LEU A 13 -24.36 6.75 -4.45
CA LEU A 13 -24.58 6.02 -5.70
C LEU A 13 -24.67 4.51 -5.48
N LEU A 14 -23.76 3.94 -4.68
CA LEU A 14 -23.78 2.53 -4.33
C LEU A 14 -25.04 2.16 -3.55
N LEU A 15 -25.45 2.99 -2.59
CA LEU A 15 -26.65 2.79 -1.79
C LEU A 15 -27.92 2.80 -2.66
N LEU A 16 -28.04 3.73 -3.62
CA LEU A 16 -29.15 3.71 -4.58
C LEU A 16 -29.14 2.44 -5.45
N LEU A 17 -27.94 1.99 -5.85
CA LEU A 17 -27.80 0.82 -6.71
C LEU A 17 -28.11 -0.49 -5.99
N SER A 18 -27.88 -0.58 -4.68
CA SER A 18 -28.24 -1.77 -3.88
C SER A 18 -29.74 -2.01 -3.85
N PHE A 19 -30.54 -0.93 -3.97
CA PHE A 19 -32.00 -1.02 -4.05
C PHE A 19 -32.52 -1.23 -5.48
N ALA A 20 -31.84 -0.66 -6.50
CA ALA A 20 -32.32 -0.70 -7.88
C ALA A 20 -31.88 -1.95 -8.67
N ALA A 21 -30.65 -2.44 -8.47
CA ALA A 21 -30.10 -3.57 -9.21
C ALA A 21 -29.07 -4.35 -8.35
N PRO A 22 -29.53 -5.18 -7.38
CA PRO A 22 -28.66 -5.84 -6.41
C PRO A 22 -27.60 -6.74 -7.05
N ALA A 23 -27.90 -7.35 -8.19
CA ALA A 23 -26.98 -8.24 -8.91
C ALA A 23 -25.78 -7.50 -9.55
N LEU A 24 -25.93 -6.22 -9.86
CA LEU A 24 -24.87 -5.38 -10.43
C LEU A 24 -24.01 -4.70 -9.36
N HIS A 25 -24.52 -4.65 -8.12
CA HIS A 25 -23.88 -3.96 -7.01
C HIS A 25 -22.44 -4.41 -6.73
N PRO A 26 -22.08 -5.71 -6.70
CA PRO A 26 -20.71 -6.15 -6.40
C PRO A 26 -19.70 -5.70 -7.47
N ILE A 27 -20.08 -5.81 -8.74
CA ILE A 27 -19.23 -5.45 -9.88
C ILE A 27 -18.99 -3.94 -9.91
N LEU A 28 -20.06 -3.15 -9.74
CA LEU A 28 -19.96 -1.69 -9.70
C LEU A 28 -19.23 -1.20 -8.45
N TYR A 29 -19.41 -1.86 -7.31
CA TYR A 29 -18.66 -1.57 -6.10
C TYR A 29 -17.16 -1.78 -6.29
N THR A 30 -16.76 -2.93 -6.84
CA THR A 30 -15.34 -3.23 -7.09
C THR A 30 -14.72 -2.23 -8.07
N ALA A 31 -15.43 -1.89 -9.16
CA ALA A 31 -14.95 -0.95 -10.16
C ALA A 31 -14.83 0.49 -9.62
N LEU A 32 -15.84 0.97 -8.88
CA LEU A 32 -15.81 2.29 -8.25
C LEU A 32 -14.77 2.36 -7.15
N PHE A 33 -14.64 1.32 -6.33
CA PHE A 33 -13.61 1.22 -5.31
C PHE A 33 -12.22 1.29 -5.94
N LEU A 34 -11.97 0.56 -7.01
CA LEU A 34 -10.68 0.59 -7.72
C LEU A 34 -10.40 1.97 -8.30
N LEU A 35 -11.39 2.61 -8.95
CA LEU A 35 -11.24 3.95 -9.49
C LEU A 35 -10.92 4.99 -8.41
N VAL A 36 -11.66 4.97 -7.30
CA VAL A 36 -11.43 5.87 -6.16
C VAL A 36 -10.08 5.59 -5.52
N THR A 37 -9.71 4.31 -5.36
CA THR A 37 -8.41 3.92 -4.81
C THR A 37 -7.28 4.46 -5.67
N VAL A 38 -7.33 4.27 -7.00
CA VAL A 38 -6.33 4.80 -7.93
C VAL A 38 -6.27 6.32 -7.86
N TYR A 39 -7.43 6.99 -7.85
CA TYR A 39 -7.49 8.45 -7.74
C TYR A 39 -6.84 8.96 -6.45
N VAL A 40 -7.19 8.39 -5.29
CA VAL A 40 -6.61 8.72 -3.99
C VAL A 40 -5.11 8.39 -3.97
N LEU A 41 -4.70 7.29 -4.60
CA LEU A 41 -3.31 6.89 -4.66
C LEU A 41 -2.46 7.95 -5.39
N PHE A 42 -2.92 8.43 -6.54
CA PHE A 42 -2.22 9.48 -7.29
C PHE A 42 -2.33 10.88 -6.67
N THR A 43 -3.46 11.25 -6.09
CA THR A 43 -3.66 12.62 -5.54
C THR A 43 -3.15 12.80 -4.11
N VAL A 44 -3.08 11.73 -3.31
CA VAL A 44 -2.69 11.80 -1.90
C VAL A 44 -1.44 10.99 -1.63
N LEU A 45 -1.42 9.70 -1.96
CA LEU A 45 -0.31 8.82 -1.58
C LEU A 45 0.99 9.13 -2.34
N VAL A 46 0.94 9.41 -3.64
CA VAL A 46 2.13 9.78 -4.42
C VAL A 46 2.78 11.07 -3.89
N PRO A 47 2.06 12.21 -3.75
CA PRO A 47 2.67 13.43 -3.22
C PRO A 47 3.10 13.28 -1.76
N PHE A 48 2.33 12.56 -0.93
CA PHE A 48 2.74 12.23 0.45
C PHE A 48 4.02 11.41 0.49
N GLY A 49 4.12 10.37 -0.35
CA GLY A 49 5.31 9.55 -0.48
C GLY A 49 6.53 10.35 -0.94
N SER A 50 6.36 11.23 -1.94
CA SER A 50 7.46 12.11 -2.38
C SER A 50 7.93 13.07 -1.28
N THR A 51 7.01 13.58 -0.47
CA THR A 51 7.32 14.48 0.66
C THR A 51 8.04 13.73 1.78
N LEU A 52 7.60 12.52 2.10
CA LEU A 52 8.25 11.65 3.07
C LEU A 52 9.66 11.24 2.61
N LEU A 53 9.83 10.92 1.32
CA LEU A 53 11.15 10.57 0.76
C LEU A 53 12.11 11.77 0.83
N ALA A 54 11.63 12.98 0.52
CA ALA A 54 12.42 14.20 0.65
C ALA A 54 12.78 14.54 2.12
N LEU A 55 11.97 14.08 3.08
CA LEU A 55 12.31 14.17 4.51
C LEU A 55 13.34 13.11 4.91
N THR A 56 13.30 11.91 4.32
CA THR A 56 14.32 10.88 4.57
C THR A 56 15.67 11.20 3.98
N ASP A 57 15.74 11.94 2.88
CA ASP A 57 17.02 12.41 2.31
C ASP A 57 17.79 13.36 3.25
N LYS A 58 17.09 13.97 4.21
CA LYS A 58 17.69 14.82 5.24
C LYS A 58 18.14 14.06 6.48
N LEU A 59 17.79 12.76 6.59
CA LEU A 59 18.21 11.92 7.70
C LEU A 59 19.61 11.36 7.41
N PRO A 60 20.56 11.44 8.35
CA PRO A 60 21.92 10.92 8.17
C PRO A 60 22.00 9.37 8.21
N SER A 61 20.90 8.67 8.03
CA SER A 61 20.82 7.20 8.11
C SER A 61 20.66 6.59 6.71
N PRO A 62 21.56 5.71 6.27
CA PRO A 62 21.50 5.07 4.96
C PRO A 62 20.28 4.14 4.78
N TYR A 63 19.57 3.82 5.86
CA TYR A 63 18.41 2.92 5.85
C TYR A 63 17.06 3.65 5.97
N ALA A 64 17.05 4.97 6.20
CA ALA A 64 15.81 5.72 6.47
C ALA A 64 14.83 5.66 5.28
N THR A 65 15.32 5.87 4.06
CA THR A 65 14.54 5.78 2.83
C THR A 65 14.00 4.37 2.62
N LEU A 66 14.82 3.34 2.86
CA LEU A 66 14.42 1.93 2.74
C LEU A 66 13.30 1.57 3.73
N LEU A 67 13.39 2.02 4.98
CA LEU A 67 12.35 1.84 6.00
C LEU A 67 11.03 2.45 5.57
N VAL A 68 11.05 3.70 5.11
CA VAL A 68 9.83 4.42 4.71
C VAL A 68 9.19 3.77 3.48
N VAL A 69 9.98 3.38 2.47
CA VAL A 69 9.48 2.67 1.30
C VAL A 69 8.88 1.32 1.69
N SER A 70 9.55 0.57 2.56
CA SER A 70 9.07 -0.74 3.03
C SER A 70 7.76 -0.64 3.80
N ALA A 71 7.65 0.34 4.69
CA ALA A 71 6.43 0.61 5.45
C ALA A 71 5.27 1.03 4.51
N GLY A 72 5.55 1.85 3.50
CA GLY A 72 4.58 2.25 2.49
C GLY A 72 4.07 1.07 1.67
N LEU A 73 4.97 0.22 1.17
CA LEU A 73 4.61 -0.99 0.43
C LEU A 73 3.78 -1.95 1.28
N TYR A 74 4.15 -2.13 2.55
CA TYR A 74 3.39 -2.96 3.48
C TYR A 74 1.97 -2.43 3.70
N TYR A 75 1.83 -1.12 3.93
CA TYR A 75 0.53 -0.49 4.15
C TYR A 75 -0.40 -0.64 2.94
N VAL A 76 0.12 -0.37 1.73
CA VAL A 76 -0.65 -0.55 0.48
C VAL A 76 -1.05 -2.01 0.31
N ALA A 77 -0.16 -2.95 0.59
CA ALA A 77 -0.47 -4.37 0.50
C ALA A 77 -1.56 -4.80 1.48
N GLU A 78 -1.55 -4.27 2.70
CA GLU A 78 -2.56 -4.54 3.71
C GLU A 78 -3.94 -4.04 3.28
N VAL A 79 -4.02 -2.79 2.84
CA VAL A 79 -5.29 -2.17 2.40
C VAL A 79 -5.91 -2.94 1.23
N LEU A 80 -5.10 -3.30 0.23
CA LEU A 80 -5.59 -4.05 -0.92
C LEU A 80 -5.97 -5.50 -0.55
N SER A 81 -5.19 -6.14 0.31
CA SER A 81 -5.47 -7.51 0.77
C SER A 81 -6.78 -7.59 1.57
N LEU A 82 -7.03 -6.60 2.45
CA LEU A 82 -8.28 -6.49 3.20
C LEU A 82 -9.48 -6.32 2.27
N GLN A 83 -9.38 -5.43 1.28
CA GLN A 83 -10.45 -5.28 0.30
C GLN A 83 -10.74 -6.58 -0.45
N MET A 84 -9.69 -7.28 -0.92
CA MET A 84 -9.85 -8.55 -1.63
C MET A 84 -10.50 -9.61 -0.73
N LYS A 85 -10.21 -9.60 0.57
CA LYS A 85 -10.84 -10.49 1.54
C LYS A 85 -12.33 -10.18 1.70
N ASP A 86 -12.69 -8.90 1.80
CA ASP A 86 -14.08 -8.47 1.98
C ASP A 86 -14.95 -8.77 0.75
N GLU A 87 -14.36 -8.78 -0.45
CA GLU A 87 -15.01 -9.18 -1.71
C GLU A 87 -15.05 -10.70 -1.94
N GLY A 88 -14.57 -11.52 -0.99
CA GLY A 88 -14.56 -12.98 -1.12
C GLY A 88 -13.35 -13.56 -1.87
N TYR A 89 -12.40 -12.73 -2.29
CA TYR A 89 -11.12 -13.12 -2.92
C TYR A 89 -9.97 -13.29 -1.90
N GLY A 90 -10.27 -13.68 -0.66
CA GLY A 90 -9.29 -13.72 0.43
C GLY A 90 -8.02 -14.54 0.14
N ALA A 91 -8.12 -15.62 -0.64
CA ALA A 91 -6.96 -16.41 -1.06
C ALA A 91 -5.98 -15.59 -1.93
N TYR A 92 -6.50 -14.80 -2.88
CA TYR A 92 -5.68 -13.90 -3.69
C TYR A 92 -5.14 -12.74 -2.86
N GLY A 93 -5.93 -12.23 -1.91
CA GLY A 93 -5.47 -11.22 -0.95
C GLY A 93 -4.28 -11.70 -0.11
N GLN A 94 -4.32 -12.94 0.39
CA GLN A 94 -3.18 -13.55 1.11
C GLN A 94 -1.95 -13.74 0.22
N LEU A 95 -2.17 -14.20 -1.02
CA LEU A 95 -1.09 -14.41 -1.98
C LEU A 95 -0.39 -13.09 -2.31
N PHE A 96 -1.16 -12.03 -2.56
CA PHE A 96 -0.66 -10.68 -2.79
C PHE A 96 0.15 -10.15 -1.59
N GLN A 97 -0.38 -10.28 -0.38
CA GLN A 97 0.31 -9.84 0.85
C GLN A 97 1.62 -10.63 1.05
N THR A 98 1.63 -11.92 0.74
CA THR A 98 2.81 -12.78 0.80
C THR A 98 3.86 -12.34 -0.21
N SER A 99 3.47 -12.12 -1.47
CA SER A 99 4.36 -11.61 -2.50
C SER A 99 4.97 -10.26 -2.11
N MET A 100 4.20 -9.35 -1.52
CA MET A 100 4.74 -8.06 -1.11
C MET A 100 5.74 -8.15 0.05
N LYS A 101 5.50 -9.05 1.01
CA LYS A 101 6.48 -9.35 2.08
C LYS A 101 7.80 -9.87 1.49
N VAL A 102 7.74 -10.74 0.48
CA VAL A 102 8.93 -11.22 -0.23
C VAL A 102 9.67 -10.06 -0.89
N VAL A 103 8.96 -9.18 -1.61
CA VAL A 103 9.57 -7.98 -2.24
C VAL A 103 10.26 -7.11 -1.20
N ILE A 104 9.60 -6.84 -0.06
CA ILE A 104 10.21 -6.08 1.03
C ILE A 104 11.48 -6.77 1.53
N MET A 105 11.45 -8.08 1.82
CA MET A 105 12.66 -8.80 2.24
C MET A 105 13.78 -8.74 1.20
N THR A 106 13.47 -8.83 -0.09
CA THR A 106 14.46 -8.69 -1.16
C THR A 106 15.09 -7.29 -1.20
N LEU A 107 14.31 -6.23 -0.96
CA LEU A 107 14.83 -4.86 -0.87
C LEU A 107 15.81 -4.69 0.30
N TRP A 108 15.61 -5.41 1.40
CA TRP A 108 16.49 -5.37 2.58
C TRP A 108 17.77 -6.20 2.45
N LEU A 109 17.81 -7.18 1.54
CA LEU A 109 18.92 -8.12 1.42
C LEU A 109 20.32 -7.46 1.30
N PRO A 110 20.53 -6.46 0.42
CA PRO A 110 21.83 -5.81 0.25
C PRO A 110 22.31 -5.07 1.50
N TYR A 111 21.37 -4.56 2.29
CA TYR A 111 21.66 -3.84 3.52
C TYR A 111 21.99 -4.78 4.66
N ILE A 112 21.33 -5.94 4.72
CA ILE A 112 21.66 -7.02 5.66
C ILE A 112 23.07 -7.53 5.37
N THR A 113 23.44 -7.74 4.10
CA THR A 113 24.80 -8.18 3.75
C THR A 113 25.87 -7.16 4.15
N GLN A 114 25.64 -5.87 3.88
CA GLN A 114 26.55 -4.81 4.33
C GLN A 114 26.69 -4.75 5.86
N LEU A 115 25.59 -4.97 6.58
CA LEU A 115 25.59 -4.93 8.04
C LEU A 115 26.36 -6.15 8.60
N ILE A 116 26.22 -7.32 7.99
CA ILE A 116 27.02 -8.52 8.31
C ILE A 116 28.51 -8.28 8.04
N GLU A 117 28.86 -7.70 6.89
CA GLU A 117 30.26 -7.37 6.54
C GLU A 117 30.86 -6.36 7.52
N THR A 118 30.11 -5.33 7.88
CA THR A 118 30.52 -4.31 8.85
C THR A 118 30.77 -4.94 10.21
N ILE A 119 29.85 -5.79 10.69
CA ILE A 119 30.03 -6.51 11.96
C ILE A 119 31.27 -7.40 11.91
N HIS A 120 31.49 -8.14 10.82
CA HIS A 120 32.70 -8.96 10.66
C HIS A 120 33.99 -8.12 10.69
N ALA A 121 33.97 -6.92 10.12
CA ALA A 121 35.12 -6.02 10.17
C ALA A 121 35.40 -5.48 11.60
N PHE A 122 34.39 -5.40 12.46
CA PHE A 122 34.52 -4.94 13.86
C PHE A 122 34.80 -6.05 14.87
N ILE A 123 34.67 -7.32 14.49
CA ILE A 123 35.04 -8.45 15.34
C ILE A 123 36.48 -8.86 14.96
N PRO A 124 37.50 -8.48 15.76
CA PRO A 124 38.84 -8.97 15.55
C PRO A 124 38.84 -10.46 15.86
N TRP A 125 39.05 -11.27 14.82
CA TRP A 125 39.52 -12.64 14.97
C TRP A 125 41.05 -12.61 15.01
#